data_AF-A0A6J6I4C5-F1
#
_entry.id   AF-A0A6J6I4C5-F1
#
_cell.length_a   1.000
_cell.length_b   1.000
_cell.length_c   1.000
_cell.angle_alpha   90.00
_cell.angle_beta   90.00
_cell.angle_gamma   90.00
#
_symmetry.space_group_name_H-M   'P 1'
#
loop_
_entity.id
_entity.type
_entity.pdbx_description
1 polymer ?
#
loop_
_entity_poly.entity_id
_entity_poly.type
_entity_poly.pdbx_seq_one_letter_code
_entity_poly.pdbx_strand_id
1 'polypeptide(L)' 'MAAFDPNEMITRFRDRAISVKKRPLPPIAGEERQLFIANLETDFRDFAIIGDATATIEDGVLTLRIDLNPPSK' A
#
# COMPACT_ATOMS: atom_id res chain seq x y z
N MET A 1 -22.80 -12.28 6.16
CA MET A 1 -21.65 -11.44 5.75
C MET A 1 -20.43 -11.99 6.46
N ALA A 2 -19.29 -12.14 5.77
CA ALA A 2 -18.05 -12.48 6.44
C ALA A 2 -17.69 -11.34 7.40
N ALA A 3 -17.25 -11.68 8.62
CA ALA A 3 -16.70 -10.69 9.54
C ALA A 3 -15.46 -10.03 8.90
N PHE A 4 -15.27 -8.74 9.14
CA PHE A 4 -14.10 -8.02 8.62
C PHE A 4 -12.81 -8.56 9.25
N ASP A 5 -11.84 -8.96 8.42
CA ASP A 5 -10.49 -9.36 8.85
C ASP A 5 -9.45 -8.30 8.41
N PRO A 6 -8.86 -7.55 9.35
CA PRO A 6 -7.80 -6.59 9.07
C PRO A 6 -6.54 -7.20 8.45
N ASN A 7 -6.20 -8.46 8.78
CA ASN A 7 -5.00 -9.11 8.25
C ASN A 7 -5.17 -9.47 6.78
N GLU A 8 -6.38 -9.89 6.40
CA GLU A 8 -6.72 -10.10 4.99
C GLU A 8 -6.67 -8.77 4.23
N MET A 9 -7.12 -7.67 4.84
CA MET A 9 -6.99 -6.33 4.26
C MET A 9 -5.53 -5.93 4.05
N ILE A 10 -4.68 -6.08 5.06
CA ILE A 10 -3.23 -5.80 4.98
C ILE A 10 -2.59 -6.62 3.85
N THR A 11 -2.92 -7.91 3.75
CA THR A 11 -2.45 -8.79 2.67
C THR A 11 -2.79 -8.23 1.30
N ARG A 12 -4.05 -7.82 1.08
CA ARG A 12 -4.47 -7.19 -0.18
C ARG A 12 -3.69 -5.91 -0.50
N PHE A 13 -3.33 -5.10 0.50
CA PHE A 13 -2.52 -3.89 0.27
C PHE A 13 -1.07 -4.22 -0.08
N ARG A 14 -0.48 -5.24 0.55
CA ARG A 14 0.85 -5.75 0.18
C ARG A 14 0.88 -6.24 -1.27
N ASP A 15 -0.14 -6.99 -1.68
CA ASP A 15 -0.26 -7.47 -3.06
C ASP A 15 -0.41 -6.33 -4.07
N ARG A 16 -1.16 -5.28 -3.71
CA ARG A 16 -1.28 -4.07 -4.54
C ARG A 16 0.05 -3.34 -4.69
N ALA A 17 0.82 -3.18 -3.61
CA ALA A 17 2.15 -2.56 -3.67
C ALA A 17 3.09 -3.33 -4.62
N ILE A 18 3.07 -4.66 -4.57
CA ILE A 18 3.82 -5.52 -5.49
C ILE A 18 3.32 -5.34 -6.94
N SER A 19 2.01 -5.24 -7.13
CA SER A 19 1.38 -5.11 -8.45
C SER A 19 1.69 -3.78 -9.12
N VAL A 20 1.73 -2.66 -8.36
CA VAL A 20 2.08 -1.33 -8.89
C VAL A 20 3.49 -1.34 -9.50
N LYS A 21 4.46 -1.98 -8.83
CA LYS A 21 5.83 -2.13 -9.35
C LYS A 21 5.93 -2.96 -10.63
N LYS A 22 4.99 -3.88 -10.84
CA LYS A 22 4.96 -4.79 -12.00
C LYS A 22 4.15 -4.25 -13.18
N ARG A 23 3.42 -3.15 -13.00
CA ARG A 23 2.53 -2.61 -14.03
C ARG A 23 3.37 -2.06 -15.20
N PRO A 24 3.11 -2.49 -16.44
CA PRO A 24 3.77 -1.91 -17.59
C PRO A 24 3.32 -0.45 -17.77
N LEU A 25 4.28 0.41 -18.12
CA LEU A 25 3.98 1.79 -18.46
C LEU A 25 3.19 1.83 -19.78
N PRO A 26 2.03 2.50 -19.85
CA PRO A 26 1.31 2.70 -21.10
C PRO A 26 2.20 3.42 -22.14
N PRO A 27 1.91 3.30 -23.45
CA PRO A 27 2.65 4.00 -24.50
C PRO A 27 2.28 5.50 -24.52
N ILE A 28 2.57 6.22 -23.43
CA ILE A 28 2.37 7.66 -23.23
C ILE A 28 3.73 8.37 -23.15
N ALA A 29 3.78 9.63 -23.58
CA ALA A 29 5.02 10.43 -23.66
C ALA A 29 4.87 11.79 -22.97
N GLY A 30 5.97 12.52 -22.85
CA GLY A 30 5.98 13.89 -22.32
C GLY A 30 5.45 14.00 -20.89
N GLU A 31 4.66 15.04 -20.63
CA GLU A 31 4.13 15.36 -19.29
C GLU A 31 3.20 14.28 -18.74
N GLU A 32 2.36 13.67 -19.59
CA GLU A 32 1.45 12.60 -19.18
C GLU A 32 2.21 11.38 -18.63
N ARG A 33 3.36 11.06 -19.24
CA ARG A 33 4.24 9.98 -18.75
C ARG A 33 4.75 10.27 -17.35
N GLN A 34 5.14 11.51 -17.07
CA GLN A 34 5.67 11.89 -15.76
C GLN A 34 4.58 11.89 -14.69
N LEU A 35 3.37 12.36 -15.02
CA LEU A 35 2.21 12.28 -14.14
C LEU A 35 1.88 10.82 -13.79
N PHE A 36 1.93 9.92 -14.77
CA PHE A 36 1.70 8.50 -14.53
C PHE A 36 2.73 7.89 -13.58
N ILE A 37 4.02 8.23 -13.75
CA ILE A 37 5.08 7.77 -12.84
C ILE A 37 4.86 8.30 -11.43
N ALA A 38 4.57 9.59 -11.27
CA ALA A 38 4.30 10.19 -9.96
C ALA A 38 3.11 9.53 -9.25
N ASN A 39 2.07 9.18 -10.00
CA ASN A 39 0.92 8.43 -9.48
C ASN A 39 1.33 7.02 -9.05
N LEU A 40 2.11 6.29 -9.85
CA LEU A 40 2.63 4.96 -9.47
C LEU A 40 3.47 5.02 -8.19
N GLU A 41 4.32 6.05 -8.04
CA GLU A 41 5.14 6.22 -6.84
C GLU A 41 4.28 6.48 -5.60
N THR A 42 3.26 7.33 -5.74
CA THR A 42 2.31 7.64 -4.67
C THR A 42 1.53 6.40 -4.27
N ASP A 43 0.93 5.69 -5.23
CA ASP A 43 0.20 4.45 -5.01
C ASP A 43 1.08 3.39 -4.34
N PHE A 44 2.31 3.21 -4.84
CA PHE A 44 3.24 2.25 -4.26
C PHE A 44 3.54 2.59 -2.80
N ARG A 45 3.87 3.85 -2.50
CA ARG A 45 4.19 4.29 -1.15
C ARG A 45 3.02 4.05 -0.19
N ASP A 46 1.83 4.46 -0.58
CA ASP A 46 0.65 4.41 0.29
C ASP A 46 0.23 2.95 0.53
N PHE A 47 0.26 2.10 -0.50
CA PHE A 47 0.00 0.67 -0.34
C PHE A 47 1.07 -0.04 0.48
N ALA A 48 2.34 0.33 0.33
CA ALA A 48 3.43 -0.25 1.10
C ALA A 48 3.29 0.10 2.60
N ILE A 49 2.97 1.35 2.93
CA ILE A 49 2.76 1.79 4.32
C ILE A 49 1.64 0.98 4.99
N ILE A 50 0.48 0.84 4.32
CA ILE A 50 -0.65 0.07 4.88
C ILE A 50 -0.33 -1.44 4.91
N GLY A 51 0.35 -1.96 3.89
CA GLY A 51 0.75 -3.36 3.79
C GLY A 51 1.80 -3.81 4.80
N ASP A 52 2.45 -2.86 5.48
CA ASP A 52 3.42 -3.10 6.56
C ASP A 52 2.84 -2.83 7.95
N ALA A 53 1.60 -2.35 8.03
CA ALA A 53 0.96 -2.07 9.30
C ALA A 53 0.66 -3.35 10.09
N THR A 54 0.69 -3.23 11.42
CA THR A 54 0.06 -4.18 12.35
C THR A 54 -1.32 -3.66 12.72
N ALA A 55 -2.35 -4.49 12.57
CA ALA A 55 -3.73 -4.11 12.87
C ALA A 55 -4.19 -4.61 14.24
N THR A 56 -4.93 -3.79 14.97
CA THR A 56 -5.75 -4.19 16.13
C THR A 56 -7.17 -3.63 15.97
N ILE A 57 -8.18 -4.34 16.48
CA ILE A 57 -9.54 -3.82 16.62
C ILE A 57 -9.85 -3.78 18.11
N GLU A 58 -10.10 -2.58 18.63
CA GLU A 58 -10.40 -2.32 20.04
C GLU A 58 -11.63 -1.42 20.09
N ASP A 59 -12.67 -1.82 20.84
CA ASP A 59 -13.95 -1.08 20.96
C ASP A 59 -14.59 -0.67 19.61
N GLY A 60 -14.43 -1.52 18.59
CA GLY A 60 -14.95 -1.26 17.24
C GLY A 60 -14.10 -0.30 16.40
N VAL A 61 -12.93 0.12 16.89
CA VAL A 61 -11.98 0.98 16.19
C VAL A 61 -10.84 0.15 15.64
N LEU A 62 -10.59 0.25 14.33
CA LEU A 62 -9.40 -0.28 13.68
C LEU A 62 -8.22 0.66 13.90
N THR A 63 -7.17 0.17 14.55
CA THR A 63 -5.88 0.86 14.66
C THR A 63 -4.86 0.16 13.76
N LEU A 64 -4.21 0.94 12.89
CA LEU A 64 -3.07 0.50 12.10
C LEU A 64 -1.80 1.13 12.69
N ARG A 65 -0.91 0.29 13.21
CA ARG A 65 0.38 0.72 13.75
C ARG A 65 1.47 0.43 12.74
N ILE A 66 2.23 1.45 12.38
CA ILE A 66 3.41 1.35 11.50
C ILE A 66 4.62 1.76 12.33
N ASP A 67 5.65 0.91 12.33
CA ASP A 67 6.95 1.26 12.90
C ASP A 67 7.75 2.08 11.88
N LEU A 68 8.21 3.26 12.27
CA LEU A 68 9.01 4.16 11.43
C LEU A 68 10.47 4.25 11.91
N ASN A 69 10.86 3.44 12.90
CA ASN A 69 12.24 3.37 13.33
C ASN A 69 13.12 2.82 12.21
N PRO A 70 14.40 3.24 12.12
CA PRO A 70 15.34 2.65 11.19
C PRO A 70 15.45 1.13 11.43
N PRO A 71 15.58 0.31 10.38
CA PRO A 71 15.80 -1.12 10.55
C PRO A 71 17.07 -1.34 11.38
N SER A 72 17.00 -2.24 12.36
CA SER A 72 18.16 -2.68 13.13
C SER A 72 19.21 -3.25 12.18
N LYS A 73 20.45 -2.72 12.25
CA LYS A 73 21.59 -3.19 11.44
C LYS A 73 21.94 -4.65 11.73
#